data_AF-A0A6M1Y6Z4-F1
#
_entry.id   AF-A0A6M1Y6Z4-F1
#
_cell.length_a   1.000
_cell.length_b   1.000
_cell.length_c   1.000
_cell.angle_alpha   90.00
_cell.angle_beta   90.00
_cell.angle_gamma   90.00
#
_symmetry.space_group_name_H-M   'P 1'
#
loop_
_entity.id
_entity.type
_entity.pdbx_description
1 polymer ?
#
loop_
_entity_poly.entity_id
_entity_poly.type
_entity_poly.pdbx_seq_one_letter_code
_entity_poly.pdbx_strand_id
1 'polypeptide(L)'
;MVTESKVDFEGIQLNVDWRPDGGVLVDQLPAVPGIYAEIHWPKFGVRIGETGRSIRTKIRHDIRWFNSMWKGSASPEQLRRTIPIAETAKEFGATAFEFYVVSIDPRLSDKALRQECERYMFRWLEQNPKFVSWNHQWSWR
;
A
#
# COMPACT_ATOMS: atom_id res chain seq x y z
N MET A 1 15.12 13.98 16.30
CA MET A 1 13.81 14.20 15.66
C MET A 1 12.89 13.08 16.11
N VAL A 2 11.74 13.40 16.69
CA VAL A 2 10.73 12.39 17.06
C VAL A 2 10.11 11.90 15.76
N THR A 3 10.42 10.68 15.36
CA THR A 3 9.66 10.00 14.30
C THR A 3 8.31 9.65 14.89
N GLU A 4 7.26 10.40 14.55
CA GLU A 4 5.89 10.02 14.87
C GLU A 4 5.61 8.64 14.29
N SER A 5 5.31 7.67 15.16
CA SER A 5 4.98 6.29 14.79
C SER A 5 3.54 6.16 14.30
N LYS A 6 2.73 7.21 14.49
CA LYS A 6 1.32 7.28 14.11
C LYS A 6 0.99 8.68 13.65
N VAL A 7 0.07 8.76 12.71
CA VAL A 7 -0.60 10.02 12.34
C VAL A 7 -2.10 9.87 12.55
N ASP A 8 -2.76 10.99 12.88
CA ASP A 8 -4.20 11.02 13.13
C ASP A 8 -4.94 11.65 11.95
N PHE A 9 -6.06 11.03 11.59
CA PHE A 9 -7.03 11.60 10.67
C PHE A 9 -8.44 11.42 11.24
N GLU A 10 -9.09 12.49 11.66
CA GLU A 10 -10.45 12.47 12.24
C GLU A 10 -10.58 11.46 13.42
N GLY A 11 -9.55 11.39 14.25
CA GLY A 11 -9.48 10.46 15.37
C GLY A 11 -9.19 9.01 14.95
N ILE A 12 -8.92 8.73 13.67
CA ILE A 12 -8.44 7.43 13.19
C ILE A 12 -6.92 7.43 13.24
N GLN A 13 -6.38 6.48 13.99
CA GLN A 13 -4.95 6.28 14.10
C GLN A 13 -4.42 5.49 12.89
N LEU A 14 -3.46 6.07 12.19
CA LEU A 14 -2.80 5.52 11.01
C LEU A 14 -1.35 5.19 11.38
N ASN A 15 -1.00 3.90 11.40
CA ASN A 15 0.34 3.44 11.76
C ASN A 15 1.31 3.66 10.60
N VAL A 16 2.39 4.41 10.88
CA VAL A 16 3.46 4.75 9.94
C VAL A 16 4.85 4.37 10.47
N ASP A 17 4.94 3.61 11.56
CA ASP A 17 6.20 3.04 12.08
C ASP A 17 6.64 1.82 11.26
N TRP A 18 6.87 2.04 9.97
CA TRP A 18 7.36 1.02 9.06
C TRP A 18 8.88 0.93 9.15
N ARG A 19 9.39 -0.30 9.20
CA ARG A 19 10.83 -0.60 9.32
C ARG A 19 11.17 -1.82 8.47
N PRO A 20 12.33 -1.86 7.79
CA PRO A 20 12.75 -3.06 7.08
C PRO A 20 12.59 -4.32 7.91
N ASP A 21 12.13 -5.41 7.28
CA ASP A 21 11.83 -6.70 7.90
C ASP A 21 10.67 -6.68 8.93
N GLY A 22 9.94 -5.56 9.04
CA GLY A 22 8.77 -5.39 9.91
C GLY A 22 7.43 -5.72 9.25
N GLY A 23 7.44 -6.11 7.96
CA GLY A 23 6.26 -6.44 7.20
C GLY A 23 5.53 -7.67 7.74
N VAL A 24 4.23 -7.74 7.48
CA VAL A 24 3.37 -8.84 7.93
C VAL A 24 3.18 -9.85 6.79
N LEU A 25 3.35 -11.14 7.10
CA LEU A 25 3.05 -12.20 6.14
C LEU A 25 1.57 -12.17 5.75
N VAL A 26 1.29 -12.48 4.49
CA VAL A 26 -0.07 -12.34 3.94
C VAL A 26 -1.13 -13.08 4.75
N ASP A 27 -0.82 -14.25 5.29
CA ASP A 27 -1.78 -15.06 6.07
C ASP A 27 -2.06 -14.51 7.47
N GLN A 28 -1.16 -13.67 7.99
CA GLN A 28 -1.30 -12.98 9.28
C GLN A 28 -2.05 -11.65 9.15
N LEU A 29 -2.22 -11.13 7.93
CA LEU A 29 -2.96 -9.89 7.71
C LEU A 29 -4.43 -10.03 8.13
N PRO A 30 -5.06 -8.95 8.63
CA PRO A 30 -6.45 -8.98 9.04
C PRO A 30 -7.37 -9.14 7.82
N ALA A 31 -8.45 -9.91 8.01
CA ALA A 31 -9.45 -10.17 6.98
C ALA A 31 -10.64 -9.19 7.07
N VAL A 32 -10.34 -7.90 7.25
CA VAL A 32 -11.33 -6.83 7.46
C VAL A 32 -11.07 -5.65 6.52
N PRO A 33 -12.02 -4.72 6.36
CA PRO A 33 -11.78 -3.44 5.68
C PRO A 33 -10.66 -2.63 6.34
N GLY A 34 -10.00 -1.78 5.57
CA GLY A 34 -9.01 -0.85 6.13
C GLY A 34 -8.03 -0.31 5.11
N ILE A 35 -6.93 0.24 5.62
CA ILE A 35 -5.83 0.85 4.85
C ILE A 35 -4.57 0.02 5.05
N TYR A 36 -3.82 -0.17 3.98
CA TYR A 36 -2.58 -0.93 3.98
C TYR A 36 -1.50 -0.23 3.15
N ALA A 37 -0.24 -0.64 3.34
CA ALA A 37 0.89 -0.16 2.58
C ALA A 37 1.67 -1.33 1.96
N GLU A 38 2.18 -1.09 0.75
CA GLU A 38 3.14 -1.94 0.04
C GLU A 38 4.44 -1.13 -0.07
N ILE A 39 5.53 -1.63 0.51
CA ILE A 39 6.79 -0.88 0.64
C ILE A 39 7.91 -1.60 -0.08
N HIS A 40 8.60 -0.87 -0.95
CA HIS A 40 9.87 -1.29 -1.54
C HIS A 40 11.01 -0.52 -0.89
N TRP A 41 11.70 -1.16 0.05
CA TRP A 41 12.76 -0.53 0.86
C TRP A 41 13.94 0.02 0.08
N PRO A 42 14.49 -0.66 -0.96
CA PRO A 42 15.65 -0.15 -1.69
C PRO A 42 15.47 1.26 -2.29
N LYS A 43 14.23 1.63 -2.64
CA LYS A 43 13.89 2.98 -3.15
C LYS A 43 13.01 3.79 -2.18
N PHE A 44 12.78 3.27 -0.97
CA PHE A 44 11.81 3.80 -0.01
C PHE A 44 10.43 4.10 -0.63
N GLY A 45 10.05 3.30 -1.63
CA GLY A 45 8.83 3.47 -2.41
C GLY A 45 7.63 2.93 -1.65
N VAL A 46 6.57 3.72 -1.53
CA VAL A 46 5.36 3.34 -0.79
C VAL A 46 4.13 3.50 -1.66
N ARG A 47 3.37 2.41 -1.83
CA ARG A 47 1.98 2.49 -2.30
C ARG A 47 1.04 2.28 -1.11
N ILE A 48 0.10 3.18 -0.95
CA ILE A 48 -1.01 3.05 -0.01
C ILE A 48 -2.21 2.51 -0.79
N GLY A 49 -2.99 1.65 -0.15
CA GLY A 49 -4.23 1.15 -0.72
C GLY A 49 -5.33 1.04 0.33
N GLU A 50 -6.57 1.19 -0.11
CA GLU A 50 -7.76 0.85 0.65
C GLU A 50 -8.43 -0.45 0.20
N THR A 51 -9.20 -1.05 1.10
CA THR A 51 -10.19 -2.06 0.72
C THR A 51 -11.40 -2.03 1.64
N GLY A 52 -12.60 -2.08 1.06
CA GLY A 52 -13.86 -2.24 1.78
C GLY A 52 -14.23 -3.69 2.10
N ARG A 53 -13.33 -4.66 1.84
CA ARG A 53 -13.62 -6.09 2.06
C ARG A 53 -12.63 -6.74 3.03
N SER A 54 -11.37 -6.85 2.61
CA SER A 54 -10.37 -7.67 3.31
C SER A 54 -8.97 -7.28 2.86
N ILE A 55 -8.18 -6.69 3.76
CA ILE A 55 -6.76 -6.35 3.51
C ILE A 55 -6.01 -7.61 3.05
N ARG A 56 -6.17 -8.73 3.75
CA ARG A 56 -5.61 -10.04 3.38
C ARG A 56 -5.91 -10.42 1.93
N THR A 57 -7.18 -10.35 1.52
CA THR A 57 -7.59 -10.76 0.17
C THR A 57 -7.04 -9.82 -0.90
N LYS A 58 -7.03 -8.51 -0.62
CA LYS A 58 -6.47 -7.51 -1.54
C LYS A 58 -4.96 -7.70 -1.73
N ILE A 59 -4.21 -7.91 -0.65
CA ILE A 59 -2.76 -8.16 -0.75
C ILE A 59 -2.47 -9.49 -1.45
N ARG A 60 -3.25 -10.56 -1.22
CA ARG A 60 -3.13 -11.80 -2.03
C ARG A 60 -3.35 -11.56 -3.51
N HIS A 61 -4.32 -10.72 -3.86
CA HIS A 61 -4.53 -10.33 -5.25
C HIS A 61 -3.31 -9.58 -5.81
N ASP A 62 -2.77 -8.64 -5.05
CA ASP A 62 -1.62 -7.83 -5.49
C ASP A 62 -0.33 -8.67 -5.60
N ILE A 63 -0.10 -9.62 -4.69
CA ILE A 63 0.98 -10.63 -4.81
C ILE A 63 0.86 -11.44 -6.11
N ARG A 64 -0.35 -11.91 -6.44
CA ARG A 64 -0.57 -12.64 -7.71
C ARG A 64 -0.27 -11.75 -8.90
N TRP A 65 -0.68 -10.48 -8.85
CA TRP A 65 -0.39 -9.52 -9.89
C TRP A 65 1.13 -9.29 -10.02
N PHE A 66 1.86 -9.01 -8.95
CA PHE A 66 3.32 -8.84 -8.99
C PHE A 66 4.03 -10.05 -9.59
N ASN A 67 3.66 -11.26 -9.16
CA ASN A 67 4.25 -12.49 -9.69
C ASN A 67 3.89 -12.71 -11.16
N SER A 68 2.70 -12.30 -11.61
CA SER A 68 2.33 -12.37 -13.03
C SER A 68 3.13 -11.40 -13.88
N MET A 69 3.43 -10.20 -13.37
CA MET A 69 4.29 -9.21 -14.02
C MET A 69 5.71 -9.74 -14.18
N TRP A 70 6.29 -10.27 -13.09
CA TRP A 70 7.63 -10.90 -13.10
C TRP A 70 7.75 -12.07 -14.07
N LYS A 71 6.74 -12.95 -14.11
CA LYS A 71 6.71 -14.09 -15.03
C LYS A 71 6.38 -13.71 -16.48
N GLY A 72 6.06 -12.44 -16.75
CA GLY A 72 5.60 -12.00 -18.07
C GLY A 72 4.25 -12.59 -18.50
N SER A 73 3.44 -13.07 -17.55
CA SER A 73 2.14 -13.72 -17.78
C SER A 73 0.93 -12.80 -17.56
N ALA A 74 1.17 -11.58 -17.07
CA ALA A 74 0.15 -10.55 -17.01
C ALA A 74 -0.33 -10.16 -18.42
N SER A 75 -1.47 -9.50 -18.52
CA SER A 75 -1.97 -9.03 -19.83
C SER A 75 -0.97 -8.05 -20.49
N PRO A 76 -0.93 -7.98 -21.83
CA PRO A 76 -0.05 -7.05 -22.53
C PRO A 76 -0.21 -5.59 -22.08
N GLU A 77 -1.42 -5.17 -21.74
CA GLU A 77 -1.69 -3.82 -21.21
C GLU A 77 -0.99 -3.58 -19.87
N GLN A 78 -1.05 -4.56 -18.96
CA GLN A 78 -0.38 -4.47 -17.66
C GLN A 78 1.14 -4.46 -17.82
N LEU A 79 1.69 -5.32 -18.68
CA LEU A 79 3.13 -5.39 -18.95
C LEU A 79 3.69 -4.11 -19.56
N ARG A 80 2.87 -3.30 -20.24
CA ARG A 80 3.26 -1.98 -20.76
C ARG A 80 3.30 -0.86 -19.71
N ARG A 81 2.77 -1.07 -18.51
CA ARG A 81 2.76 -0.03 -17.45
C ARG A 81 4.17 0.28 -16.99
N THR A 82 4.52 1.56 -16.92
CA THR A 82 5.87 2.05 -16.56
C THR A 82 5.92 2.73 -15.19
N ILE A 83 4.84 2.67 -14.41
CA ILE A 83 4.81 3.22 -13.06
C ILE A 83 5.80 2.47 -12.14
N PRO A 84 6.39 3.13 -11.12
CA PRO A 84 7.47 2.55 -10.32
C PRO A 84 7.17 1.17 -9.72
N ILE A 85 5.95 0.96 -9.23
CA ILE A 85 5.53 -0.33 -8.68
C ILE A 85 5.46 -1.43 -9.74
N ALA A 86 5.03 -1.10 -10.96
CA ALA A 86 4.92 -2.06 -12.06
C ALA A 86 6.31 -2.46 -12.56
N GLU A 87 7.23 -1.51 -12.73
CA GLU A 87 8.62 -1.78 -13.11
C GLU A 87 9.30 -2.67 -12.07
N THR A 88 9.18 -2.31 -10.78
CA THR A 88 9.73 -3.11 -9.68
C THR A 88 9.15 -4.52 -9.65
N ALA A 89 7.85 -4.67 -9.91
CA ALA A 89 7.20 -5.97 -9.99
C ALA A 89 7.65 -6.81 -11.20
N LYS A 90 7.99 -6.21 -12.35
CA LYS A 90 8.56 -6.94 -13.49
C LYS A 90 9.94 -7.49 -13.17
N GLU A 91 10.73 -6.75 -12.41
CA GLU A 91 12.10 -7.13 -12.08
C GLU A 91 12.16 -8.23 -11.01
N PHE A 92 11.34 -8.11 -9.97
CA PHE A 92 11.48 -8.94 -8.76
C PHE A 92 10.22 -9.70 -8.33
N GLY A 93 9.06 -9.38 -8.91
CA GLY A 93 7.79 -9.95 -8.46
C GLY A 93 7.41 -9.50 -7.05
N ALA A 94 6.71 -10.36 -6.31
CA ALA A 94 6.19 -10.00 -4.99
C ALA A 94 7.28 -9.89 -3.90
N THR A 95 8.46 -10.48 -4.11
CA THR A 95 9.55 -10.47 -3.09
C THR A 95 10.20 -9.10 -2.93
N ALA A 96 9.99 -8.17 -3.86
CA ALA A 96 10.44 -6.79 -3.72
C ALA A 96 9.62 -5.95 -2.73
N PHE A 97 8.52 -6.48 -2.19
CA PHE A 97 7.55 -5.72 -1.41
C PHE A 97 7.33 -6.32 -0.02
N GLU A 98 7.33 -5.44 0.98
CA GLU A 98 6.81 -5.74 2.30
C GLU A 98 5.42 -5.12 2.48
N PHE A 99 4.58 -5.77 3.29
CA PHE A 99 3.18 -5.39 3.47
C PHE A 99 2.90 -4.96 4.91
N TYR A 100 2.20 -3.83 5.07
CA TYR A 100 1.89 -3.26 6.37
C TYR A 100 0.41 -2.95 6.49
N VAL A 101 -0.13 -3.12 7.69
CA VAL A 101 -1.45 -2.60 8.07
C VAL A 101 -1.26 -1.17 8.55
N VAL A 102 -1.92 -0.23 7.88
CA VAL A 102 -1.93 1.18 8.29
C VAL A 102 -3.04 1.42 9.30
N SER A 103 -4.25 0.94 9.02
CA SER A 103 -5.36 0.99 9.97
C SER A 103 -6.45 -0.02 9.66
N ILE A 104 -7.07 -0.52 10.73
CA ILE A 104 -8.26 -1.39 10.72
C ILE A 104 -9.37 -0.81 11.61
N ASP A 105 -9.37 0.52 11.80
CA ASP A 105 -10.43 1.18 12.56
C ASP A 105 -11.81 0.77 12.00
N PRO A 106 -12.75 0.28 12.83
CA PRO A 106 -14.04 -0.21 12.36
C PRO A 106 -14.82 0.79 11.52
N ARG A 107 -14.62 2.09 11.75
CA ARG A 107 -15.24 3.19 10.97
C ARG A 107 -14.84 3.15 9.50
N LEU A 108 -13.69 2.58 9.16
CA LEU A 108 -13.23 2.37 7.77
C LEU A 108 -14.08 1.35 7.00
N SER A 109 -15.11 0.76 7.61
CA SER A 109 -16.17 0.07 6.84
C SER A 109 -16.90 1.04 5.91
N ASP A 110 -17.02 2.32 6.31
CA ASP A 110 -17.55 3.38 5.46
C ASP A 110 -16.61 3.65 4.27
N LYS A 111 -17.18 3.67 3.05
CA LYS A 111 -16.40 3.84 1.82
C LYS A 111 -15.84 5.26 1.68
N ALA A 112 -16.63 6.28 1.99
CA ALA A 112 -16.23 7.66 1.79
C ALA A 112 -15.08 8.01 2.74
N LEU A 113 -15.24 7.70 4.02
CA LEU A 113 -14.22 7.90 5.04
C LEU A 113 -12.92 7.15 4.71
N ARG A 114 -13.03 5.89 4.28
CA ARG A 114 -11.85 5.10 3.92
C ARG A 114 -11.08 5.67 2.73
N GLN A 115 -11.79 6.19 1.72
CA GLN A 115 -11.16 6.89 0.59
C GLN A 115 -10.56 8.25 1.01
N GLU A 116 -11.16 8.93 1.99
CA GLU A 116 -10.59 10.16 2.57
C GLU A 116 -9.31 9.88 3.36
N CYS A 117 -9.27 8.80 4.15
CA CYS A 117 -8.05 8.33 4.81
C CYS A 117 -6.94 8.00 3.80
N GLU A 118 -7.26 7.30 2.71
CA GLU A 118 -6.29 7.00 1.65
C GLU A 118 -5.73 8.31 1.04
N ARG A 119 -6.59 9.28 0.72
CA ARG A 119 -6.17 10.59 0.21
C ARG A 119 -5.33 11.37 1.22
N TYR A 120 -5.67 11.31 2.50
CA TYR A 120 -4.85 11.89 3.55
C TYR A 120 -3.46 11.25 3.56
N MET A 121 -3.36 9.93 3.50
CA MET A 121 -2.09 9.20 3.46
C MET A 121 -1.24 9.52 2.21
N PHE A 122 -1.87 9.76 1.06
CA PHE A 122 -1.15 10.21 -0.13
C PHE A 122 -0.48 11.56 0.11
N ARG A 123 -1.22 12.53 0.67
CA ARG A 123 -0.68 13.86 1.02
C ARG A 123 0.39 13.78 2.10
N TRP A 124 0.20 12.93 3.11
CA TRP A 124 1.20 12.69 4.14
C TRP A 124 2.51 12.14 3.54
N LEU A 125 2.43 11.19 2.61
CA LEU A 125 3.60 10.65 1.90
C LEU A 125 4.31 11.69 1.05
N GLU A 126 3.58 12.57 0.36
CA GLU A 126 4.17 13.66 -0.42
C GLU A 126 4.97 14.65 0.44
N GLN A 127 4.58 14.82 1.69
CA GLN A 127 5.25 15.70 2.66
C GLN A 127 6.33 14.97 3.46
N ASN A 128 6.40 13.64 3.38
CA ASN A 128 7.33 12.85 4.16
C ASN A 128 8.74 12.88 3.52
N PRO A 129 9.79 13.29 4.25
CA PRO A 129 11.13 13.40 3.67
C PRO A 129 11.83 12.05 3.44
N LYS A 130 11.31 10.95 4.01
CA LYS A 130 11.93 9.62 3.96
C LYS A 130 11.36 8.75 2.84
N PHE A 131 10.06 8.82 2.59
CA PHE A 131 9.36 7.91 1.70
C PHE A 131 9.00 8.57 0.36
N VAL A 132 8.97 7.77 -0.71
CA VAL A 132 8.57 8.20 -2.05
C VAL A 132 7.20 7.61 -2.37
N SER A 133 6.20 8.47 -2.59
CA SER A 133 4.86 8.02 -2.99
C SER A 133 4.89 7.35 -4.37
N TRP A 134 4.40 6.11 -4.45
CA TRP A 134 4.19 5.36 -5.69
C TRP A 134 2.73 5.28 -6.08
N ASN A 135 1.88 6.08 -5.43
CA ASN A 135 0.45 6.14 -5.70
C ASN A 135 0.20 6.85 -7.03
N HIS A 136 -0.35 6.13 -8.00
CA HIS A 136 -0.71 6.65 -9.33
C HIS A 136 -2.23 6.57 -9.51
N GLN A 137 -2.98 7.30 -8.69
CA GLN A 137 -4.44 7.37 -8.81
C GLN A 137 -4.84 8.80 -9.15
N TRP A 138 -5.23 9.01 -10.41
CA TRP A 138 -5.56 10.33 -10.97
C TRP A 138 -7.07 10.58 -11.01
N SER A 139 -7.90 9.58 -10.70
CA SER A 139 -9.36 9.59 -10.89
C SER A 139 -10.14 10.13 -9.69
N TRP A 140 -9.64 11.19 -9.06
CA TRP A 140 -10.34 11.88 -7.97
C TRP A 140 -10.74 13.32 -8.35
N ARG A 141 -10.56 13.69 -9.61
CA ARG A 141 -11.07 14.94 -10.19
C ARG A 141 -12.44 14.71 -10.82
#